data_AF-J9A951-F1
#
_entry.id   AF-J9A951-F1
#
_cell.length_a   1.000
_cell.length_b   1.000
_cell.length_c   1.000
_cell.angle_alpha   90.00
_cell.angle_beta   90.00
_cell.angle_gamma   90.00
#
_symmetry.space_group_name_H-M   'P 1'
#
loop_
_entity.id
_entity.type
_entity.pdbx_description
1 polymer ?
#
loop_
_entity_poly.entity_id
_entity_poly.type
_entity_poly.pdbx_seq_one_letter_code
_entity_poly.pdbx_strand_id
1 'polypeptide(L)' 'GIVKMIAPIEGPKTVVVRLHLNIYSRSYVLLTHNVAIITVYVSSYTF' A
#
# COMPACT_ATOMS: atom_id res chain seq x y z
N GLY A 1 -28.60 8.17 -29.40
CA GLY A 1 -28.47 6.91 -28.64
C GLY A 1 -27.84 7.23 -27.31
N ILE A 2 -28.43 6.77 -26.21
CA ILE A 2 -27.92 7.03 -24.85
C ILE A 2 -26.84 5.99 -24.56
N VAL A 3 -25.57 6.43 -24.48
CA VAL A 3 -24.48 5.56 -24.06
C VAL A 3 -24.51 5.49 -22.53
N LYS A 4 -25.03 4.37 -22.02
CA LYS A 4 -25.01 4.03 -20.60
C LYS A 4 -23.58 3.64 -20.24
N MET A 5 -22.84 4.53 -19.59
CA MET A 5 -21.56 4.17 -18.97
C MET A 5 -21.84 3.30 -17.74
N ILE A 6 -21.89 1.98 -17.96
CA ILE A 6 -21.87 0.98 -16.90
C ILE A 6 -20.40 0.62 -16.65
N ALA A 7 -19.57 1.59 -16.27
CA ALA A 7 -18.30 1.25 -15.64
C ALA A 7 -18.64 0.85 -14.20
N PRO A 8 -18.26 -0.36 -13.74
CA PRO A 8 -18.45 -0.70 -12.35
C PRO A 8 -17.78 0.36 -11.49
N ILE A 9 -18.46 0.80 -10.42
CA ILE A 9 -17.81 1.60 -9.37
C ILE A 9 -16.70 0.70 -8.85
N GLU A 10 -15.46 0.98 -9.26
CA GLU A 10 -14.29 0.24 -8.80
C GLU A 10 -14.32 0.31 -7.27
N GLY A 11 -14.52 -0.84 -6.63
CA GLY A 11 -14.48 -0.94 -5.17
C GLY A 11 -13.14 -0.43 -4.62
N PRO A 12 -13.04 -0.22 -3.30
CA PRO A 12 -11.83 0.31 -2.68
C PRO A 12 -10.59 -0.44 -3.20
N LYS A 13 -9.68 0.29 -3.85
CA LYS A 13 -8.46 -0.30 -4.39
C LYS A 13 -7.52 -0.57 -3.23
N THR A 14 -7.24 -1.83 -2.97
CA THR A 14 -6.23 -2.22 -1.98
C THR A 14 -4.86 -2.22 -2.61
N VAL A 15 -3.93 -1.44 -2.05
CA VAL A 15 -2.52 -1.46 -2.40
C VAL A 15 -1.76 -2.17 -1.29
N VAL A 16 -0.98 -3.18 -1.63
CA VAL A 16 -0.10 -3.85 -0.67
C VAL A 16 1.28 -3.18 -0.72
N VAL A 17 1.73 -2.68 0.42
CA VAL A 17 3.04 -2.05 0.59
C VAL A 17 3.92 -2.93 1.47
N ARG A 18 5.13 -3.21 1.01
CA ARG A 18 6.14 -3.95 1.77
C ARG A 18 7.17 -2.98 2.33
N LEU A 19 7.25 -2.89 3.65
CA LEU A 19 8.19 -2.04 4.36
C LEU A 19 9.27 -2.89 5.02
N HIS A 20 10.53 -2.58 4.70
CA HIS A 20 11.68 -3.19 5.34
C HIS A 20 12.19 -2.27 6.45
N LEU A 21 12.19 -2.78 7.68
CA LEU A 21 12.67 -2.07 8.86
C LEU A 21 13.97 -2.73 9.29
N ASN A 22 15.06 -2.00 9.09
CA ASN A 22 16.40 -2.44 9.44
C ASN A 22 16.91 -1.62 10.62
N ILE A 23 17.31 -2.31 11.69
CA ILE A 23 17.98 -1.68 12.83
C ILE A 23 19.45 -2.03 12.75
N TYR A 24 20.29 -1.00 12.75
CA TYR A 24 21.74 -1.14 12.71
C TYR A 24 22.36 -0.63 14.00
N SER A 25 23.48 -1.23 14.39
CA SER A 25 24.34 -0.70 15.44
C SER A 25 25.10 0.55 14.96
N ARG A 26 25.77 1.25 15.89
CA ARG A 26 26.64 2.39 15.54
C ARG A 26 27.78 2.01 14.58
N SER A 27 28.19 0.74 14.61
CA SER A 27 29.20 0.17 13.72
C SER A 27 28.60 -0.40 12.42
N TYR A 28 27.36 -0.06 12.09
CA TYR A 28 26.64 -0.54 10.89
C TYR A 28 26.39 -2.06 10.82
N VAL A 29 26.46 -2.76 11.95
CA VAL A 29 26.07 -4.18 12.01
C VAL A 29 24.55 -4.28 12.08
N LEU A 30 23.95 -5.09 11.20
CA LEU A 30 22.52 -5.37 11.22
C LEU A 30 22.15 -6.14 12.49
N LEU A 31 21.32 -5.53 13.33
CA LEU A 31 20.87 -6.13 14.58
C LEU A 31 19.51 -6.81 14.41
N THR A 32 18.64 -6.24 13.58
CA THR A 32 17.31 -6.80 13.33
C THR A 32 16.81 -6.41 11.95
N HIS A 33 16.21 -7.37 11.25
CA HIS A 33 15.51 -7.19 9.99
C HIS A 33 14.06 -7.59 10.16
N ASN A 34 13.14 -6.64 10.04
CA ASN A 34 11.71 -6.91 10.04
C ASN A 34 11.09 -6.51 8.71
N VAL A 35 10.08 -7.26 8.28
CA VAL A 35 9.29 -6.95 7.10
C VAL A 35 7.84 -6.75 7.55
N ALA A 36 7.32 -5.55 7.35
CA ALA A 36 5.90 -5.26 7.53
C ALA A 36 5.21 -5.30 6.16
N ILE A 37 4.09 -6.00 6.08
CA ILE A 37 3.21 -6.02 4.92
C ILE A 37 1.96 -5.23 5.30
N ILE A 38 1.77 -4.08 4.66
CA ILE A 38 0.70 -3.13 4.96
C ILE A 38 -0.29 -3.15 3.82
N THR A 39 -1.57 -3.40 4.12
CA THR A 39 -2.65 -3.26 3.14
C THR A 39 -3.26 -1.88 3.28
N VAL A 40 -3.09 -1.04 2.27
CA VAL A 40 -3.62 0.33 2.21
C VAL A 40 -4.90 0.32 1.38
N TYR A 41 -6.01 0.74 1.97
CA TYR A 41 -7.27 0.92 1.26
C TYR A 41 -7.30 2.32 0.66
N VAL A 42 -7.17 2.41 -0.66
CA VAL A 42 -7.23 3.68 -1.39
C VAL A 42 -8.66 3.88 -1.88
N SER A 43 -9.27 4.97 -1.43
CA SER A 43 -10.52 5.47 -1.98
C SER A 43 -10.21 6.47 -3.09
N SER A 44 -10.86 6.32 -4.25
CA SER A 44 -10.71 7.24 -5.38
C SER A 44 -11.38 8.61 -5.14
N TYR A 45 -12.06 8.80 -4.02
CA TYR A 45 -12.64 10.07 -3.61
C TYR A 45 -11.57 10.91 -2.89
N THR A 46 -10.81 11.66 -3.68
CA THR A 46 -9.99 12.77 -3.18
C THR A 46 -10.91 13.86 -2.64
N PHE A 47 -10.79 14.17 -1.35
CA PHE A 47 -11.32 15.39 -0.75
C PHE A 47 -10.45 16.60 -1.11
#